data_AF-A0A2E9CLP5-F1
#
_entry.id   AF-A0A2E9CLP5-F1
#
_cell.length_a   1.000
_cell.length_b   1.000
_cell.length_c   1.000
_cell.angle_alpha   90.00
_cell.angle_beta   90.00
_cell.angle_gamma   90.00
#
_symmetry.space_group_name_H-M   'P 1'
#
loop_
_entity.id
_entity.type
_entity.pdbx_description
1 polymer ?
#
loop_
_entity_poly.entity_id
_entity_poly.type
_entity_poly.pdbx_seq_one_letter_code
_entity_poly.pdbx_strand_id
1 'polypeptide(L)'
;MKTHPMASGLRVTLTKTELQALLKLARFAVDQLPAARHFHILPQRQVHLAADVIKSLELGLASVQFKQAEAKARREAPKREAERRAAREHHALIDGYTVWGTLGDFTDLSDDPDQRRWADMFMPGTEPRNQGEIRRNVWRIFVSKGSAASDDFTVFPGDCTETADRREIDQLARRIIAKYQE
;
A
#
# COMPACT_ATOMS: atom_id res chain seq x y z
N MET A 1 6.91 -33.82 0.51
CA MET A 1 5.54 -34.34 0.27
C MET A 1 5.06 -35.12 1.48
N LYS A 2 3.87 -34.82 2.02
CA LYS A 2 3.21 -35.64 3.07
C LYS A 2 1.98 -36.32 2.48
N THR A 3 1.79 -37.60 2.77
CA THR A 3 0.68 -38.40 2.24
C THR A 3 -0.11 -39.02 3.38
N HIS A 4 -1.43 -38.92 3.32
CA HIS A 4 -2.34 -39.56 4.27
C HIS A 4 -3.31 -40.47 3.51
N PRO A 5 -3.34 -41.78 3.81
CA PRO A 5 -4.31 -42.69 3.22
C PRO A 5 -5.71 -42.37 3.73
N MET A 6 -6.72 -42.46 2.86
CA MET A 6 -8.13 -42.32 3.19
C MET A 6 -8.91 -43.53 2.65
N ALA A 7 -10.11 -43.76 3.18
CA ALA A 7 -10.95 -44.92 2.82
C ALA A 7 -11.26 -45.06 1.31
N SER A 8 -11.20 -43.96 0.54
CA SER A 8 -11.48 -43.96 -0.91
C SER A 8 -10.45 -43.17 -1.75
N GLY A 9 -9.31 -42.78 -1.17
CA GLY A 9 -8.33 -41.97 -1.89
C GLY A 9 -7.06 -41.62 -1.12
N LEU A 10 -6.20 -40.84 -1.76
CA LEU A 10 -4.93 -40.37 -1.20
C LEU A 10 -4.97 -38.86 -1.02
N ARG A 11 -4.82 -38.36 0.20
CA ARG A 11 -4.58 -36.93 0.44
C ARG A 11 -3.09 -36.68 0.39
N VAL A 12 -2.67 -35.76 -0.47
CA VAL A 12 -1.27 -35.33 -0.60
C VAL A 12 -1.15 -33.86 -0.27
N THR A 13 -0.19 -33.51 0.59
CA THR A 13 0.20 -32.12 0.84
C THR A 13 1.50 -31.84 0.09
N LEU A 14 1.42 -30.88 -0.82
CA LEU A 14 2.51 -30.46 -1.69
C LEU A 14 2.88 -29.01 -1.39
N THR A 15 4.17 -28.71 -1.43
CA THR A 15 4.68 -27.35 -1.55
C THR A 15 4.42 -26.82 -2.97
N LYS A 16 4.52 -25.51 -3.16
CA LYS A 16 4.35 -24.88 -4.48
C LYS A 16 5.27 -25.49 -5.54
N THR A 17 6.53 -25.72 -5.21
CA THR A 17 7.53 -26.29 -6.12
C THR A 17 7.21 -27.73 -6.47
N GLU A 18 6.80 -28.54 -5.49
CA GLU A 18 6.36 -29.91 -5.72
C GLU A 18 5.10 -29.97 -6.60
N LEU A 19 4.12 -29.08 -6.39
CA LEU A 19 2.92 -28.98 -7.22
C LEU A 19 3.26 -28.57 -8.67
N GLN A 20 4.18 -27.62 -8.85
CA GLN A 20 4.67 -27.22 -10.18
C GLN A 20 5.39 -28.36 -10.90
N ALA A 21 6.23 -29.11 -10.18
CA ALA A 21 6.93 -30.26 -10.75
C ALA A 21 5.94 -31.37 -11.16
N LEU A 22 4.95 -31.65 -10.31
CA LEU A 22 3.90 -32.63 -10.59
C LEU A 22 3.06 -32.22 -11.81
N LEU A 23 2.66 -30.96 -11.90
CA LEU A 23 1.91 -30.45 -13.07
C LEU A 23 2.73 -30.57 -14.36
N LYS A 24 4.02 -30.23 -14.33
CA LYS A 24 4.92 -30.39 -15.49
C LYS A 24 5.02 -31.85 -15.92
N LEU A 25 5.20 -32.76 -14.97
CA LEU A 25 5.29 -34.19 -15.24
C LEU A 25 3.97 -34.75 -15.77
N ALA A 26 2.83 -34.35 -15.22
CA ALA A 26 1.50 -34.76 -15.67
C ALA A 26 1.23 -34.30 -17.11
N ARG A 27 1.54 -33.04 -17.44
CA ARG A 27 1.43 -32.51 -18.81
C ARG A 27 2.34 -33.26 -19.78
N PHE A 28 3.62 -33.42 -19.42
CA PHE A 28 4.57 -34.18 -20.24
C PHE A 28 4.08 -35.61 -20.51
N ALA A 29 3.58 -36.30 -19.48
CA ALA A 29 3.04 -37.64 -19.64
C ALA A 29 1.85 -37.68 -20.63
N VAL A 30 0.91 -36.73 -20.50
CA VAL A 30 -0.26 -36.62 -21.39
C VAL A 30 0.16 -36.28 -22.83
N ASP A 31 1.08 -35.35 -23.02
CA ASP A 31 1.56 -34.95 -24.35
C ASP A 31 2.29 -36.11 -25.08
N GLN A 32 2.92 -37.01 -24.33
CA GLN A 32 3.60 -38.20 -24.87
C GLN A 32 2.66 -39.40 -25.08
N LEU A 33 1.42 -39.36 -24.56
CA LEU A 33 0.48 -40.46 -24.70
C LEU A 33 0.23 -40.86 -26.18
N PRO A 34 -0.01 -39.94 -27.14
CA PRO A 34 -0.26 -40.31 -28.53
C PRO A 34 0.94 -40.98 -29.22
N ALA A 35 2.16 -40.71 -28.75
CA ALA A 35 3.40 -41.28 -29.27
C ALA A 35 3.72 -42.67 -28.66
N ALA A 36 2.99 -43.10 -27.63
CA ALA A 36 3.20 -44.40 -27.00
C ALA A 36 2.70 -45.53 -27.91
N ARG A 37 3.54 -46.55 -28.12
CA ARG A 37 3.27 -47.72 -28.98
C ARG A 37 1.96 -48.47 -28.69
N HIS A 38 1.41 -48.28 -27.49
CA HIS A 38 0.20 -48.95 -27.00
C HIS A 38 -0.90 -47.98 -26.57
N PHE A 39 -0.90 -46.73 -27.07
CA PHE A 39 -1.91 -45.72 -26.71
C PHE A 39 -3.35 -46.19 -26.92
N HIS A 40 -3.60 -47.01 -27.95
CA HIS A 40 -4.90 -47.60 -28.25
C HIS A 40 -5.38 -48.64 -27.23
N ILE A 41 -4.52 -49.09 -26.30
CA ILE A 41 -4.85 -50.03 -25.23
C ILE A 41 -5.39 -49.28 -23.99
N LEU A 42 -5.16 -47.97 -23.88
CA LEU A 42 -5.66 -47.18 -22.76
C LEU A 42 -7.17 -46.94 -22.89
N PRO A 43 -7.98 -47.25 -21.86
CA PRO A 43 -9.39 -46.89 -21.85
C PRO A 43 -9.57 -45.37 -21.98
N GLN A 44 -10.50 -44.91 -22.84
CA GLN A 44 -10.81 -43.47 -23.02
C GLN A 44 -11.08 -42.76 -21.68
N ARG A 45 -11.63 -43.46 -20.69
CA ARG A 45 -11.83 -42.98 -19.32
C ARG A 45 -10.53 -42.48 -18.65
N GLN A 46 -9.39 -43.12 -18.92
CA GLN A 46 -8.08 -42.70 -18.38
C GLN A 46 -7.56 -41.41 -19.03
N VAL A 47 -7.86 -41.19 -20.30
CA VAL A 47 -7.52 -39.95 -21.02
C VAL A 47 -8.30 -38.76 -20.45
N HIS A 48 -9.60 -38.93 -20.21
CA HIS A 48 -10.43 -37.90 -19.56
C HIS A 48 -10.01 -37.63 -18.12
N LEU A 49 -9.72 -38.68 -17.34
CA LEU A 49 -9.18 -38.53 -15.99
C LEU A 49 -7.88 -37.72 -15.96
N ALA A 50 -6.98 -37.92 -16.93
CA ALA A 50 -5.73 -37.18 -17.00
C ALA A 50 -5.95 -35.68 -17.24
N ALA A 51 -6.89 -35.31 -18.12
CA ALA A 51 -7.26 -33.92 -18.37
C ALA A 51 -7.87 -33.25 -17.12
N ASP A 52 -8.77 -33.94 -16.42
CA ASP A 52 -9.38 -33.44 -15.19
C ASP A 52 -8.36 -33.26 -14.06
N VAL A 53 -7.40 -34.18 -13.94
CA VAL A 53 -6.29 -34.07 -12.98
C VAL A 53 -5.40 -32.88 -13.30
N ILE A 54 -4.99 -32.70 -14.55
CA ILE A 54 -4.17 -31.54 -14.97
C ILE A 54 -4.89 -30.23 -14.64
N LYS A 55 -6.17 -30.10 -15.03
CA LYS A 55 -6.97 -28.91 -14.73
C LYS A 55 -7.09 -28.65 -13.23
N SER A 56 -7.27 -29.70 -12.44
CA SER A 56 -7.34 -29.58 -10.97
C SER A 56 -6.01 -29.11 -10.37
N LEU A 57 -4.88 -29.61 -10.88
CA LEU A 57 -3.54 -29.19 -10.46
C LEU A 57 -3.25 -27.73 -10.84
N GLU A 58 -3.70 -27.28 -12.01
CA GLU A 58 -3.59 -25.88 -12.46
C GLU A 58 -4.36 -24.92 -11.57
N LEU A 59 -5.63 -25.24 -11.29
CA LEU A 59 -6.49 -24.47 -10.38
C LEU A 59 -5.89 -24.41 -8.97
N GLY A 60 -5.38 -25.55 -8.49
CA GLY A 60 -4.68 -25.62 -7.21
C GLY A 60 -3.44 -24.72 -7.17
N LEU A 61 -2.63 -24.72 -8.24
CA LEU A 61 -1.43 -23.89 -8.33
C LEU A 61 -1.78 -22.40 -8.35
N ALA A 62 -2.77 -22.01 -9.15
CA ALA A 62 -3.26 -20.63 -9.21
C ALA A 62 -3.75 -20.16 -7.84
N SER A 63 -4.51 -20.99 -7.12
CA SER A 63 -4.99 -20.68 -5.77
C SER A 63 -3.85 -20.47 -4.78
N VAL A 64 -2.82 -21.33 -4.79
CA VAL A 64 -1.64 -21.20 -3.92
C VAL A 64 -0.87 -19.92 -4.25
N GLN A 65 -0.69 -19.60 -5.53
CA GLN A 65 -0.02 -18.37 -5.95
C GLN A 65 -0.78 -17.12 -5.51
N PHE A 66 -2.09 -17.12 -5.65
CA PHE A 66 -2.95 -16.03 -5.20
C PHE A 66 -2.83 -15.80 -3.69
N LYS A 67 -2.97 -16.86 -2.88
CA LYS A 67 -2.84 -16.77 -1.42
C LYS A 67 -1.46 -16.28 -0.98
N GLN A 68 -0.40 -16.70 -1.66
CA GLN A 68 0.95 -16.20 -1.39
C GLN A 68 1.10 -14.72 -1.74
N ALA A 69 0.57 -14.30 -2.88
CA ALA A 69 0.58 -12.90 -3.30
C ALA A 69 -0.21 -12.02 -2.32
N GLU A 70 -1.38 -12.48 -1.88
CA GLU A 70 -2.20 -11.78 -0.90
C GLU A 70 -1.48 -11.66 0.46
N ALA A 71 -0.90 -12.77 0.96
CA ALA A 71 -0.13 -12.75 2.21
C ALA A 71 1.07 -11.80 2.12
N LYS A 72 1.78 -11.80 0.98
CA LYS A 72 2.88 -10.85 0.72
C LYS A 72 2.37 -9.41 0.71
N ALA A 73 1.27 -9.13 0.01
CA ALA A 73 0.67 -7.80 -0.07
C ALA A 73 0.25 -7.28 1.31
N ARG A 74 -0.33 -8.13 2.16
CA ARG A 74 -0.68 -7.82 3.56
C ARG A 74 0.56 -7.52 4.39
N ARG A 75 1.62 -8.31 4.26
CA ARG A 75 2.90 -8.10 4.96
C ARG A 75 3.56 -6.79 4.55
N GLU A 76 3.49 -6.44 3.27
CA GLU A 76 4.12 -5.23 2.71
C GLU A 76 3.24 -3.97 2.87
N ALA A 77 1.96 -4.11 3.20
CA ALA A 77 1.05 -2.96 3.32
C ALA A 77 1.51 -1.94 4.38
N PRO A 78 1.88 -2.32 5.62
CA PRO A 78 2.34 -1.37 6.62
C PRO A 78 3.62 -0.64 6.21
N LYS A 79 4.56 -1.34 5.58
CA LYS A 79 5.82 -0.75 5.11
C LYS A 79 5.57 0.27 4.00
N ARG A 80 4.75 -0.09 2.99
CA ARG A 80 4.36 0.83 1.91
C ARG A 80 3.61 2.05 2.43
N GLU A 81 2.77 1.87 3.45
CA GLU A 81 2.07 2.97 4.11
C GLU A 81 3.03 3.89 4.86
N ALA A 82 3.97 3.32 5.63
CA ALA A 82 5.00 4.09 6.33
C ALA A 82 5.91 4.86 5.36
N GLU A 83 6.32 4.24 4.25
CA GLU A 83 7.09 4.90 3.19
C GLU A 83 6.29 6.04 2.54
N ARG A 84 4.99 5.84 2.31
CA ARG A 84 4.11 6.89 1.79
C ARG A 84 3.98 8.06 2.77
N ARG A 85 3.83 7.79 4.07
CA ARG A 85 3.80 8.83 5.11
C ARG A 85 5.12 9.57 5.20
N ALA A 86 6.24 8.85 5.25
CA ALA A 86 7.57 9.45 5.30
C ALA A 86 7.86 10.32 4.06
N ALA A 87 7.35 9.96 2.88
CA ALA A 87 7.46 10.79 1.68
C ALA A 87 6.61 12.08 1.76
N ARG A 88 5.53 12.06 2.54
CA ARG A 88 4.60 13.19 2.74
C ARG A 88 4.90 14.03 3.96
N GLU A 89 5.82 13.61 4.83
CA GLU A 89 6.14 14.33 6.06
C GLU A 89 7.49 15.03 5.95
N HIS A 90 7.60 16.20 6.58
CA HIS A 90 8.84 16.93 6.76
C HIS A 90 8.95 17.34 8.22
N HIS A 91 10.12 17.15 8.82
CA HIS A 91 10.39 17.51 10.21
C HIS A 91 11.71 18.26 10.26
N ALA A 92 11.70 19.46 10.85
CA ALA A 92 12.87 20.32 10.97
C ALA A 92 12.85 21.11 12.29
N LEU A 93 14.02 21.55 12.73
CA LEU A 93 14.18 22.51 13.81
C LEU A 93 14.70 23.82 13.22
N ILE A 94 13.91 24.90 13.32
CA ILE A 94 14.23 26.20 12.72
C ILE A 94 14.16 27.26 13.82
N ASP A 95 15.28 27.96 14.05
CA ASP A 95 15.39 29.04 15.04
C ASP A 95 14.90 28.65 16.46
N GLY A 96 15.06 27.38 16.83
CA GLY A 96 14.62 26.82 18.11
C GLY A 96 13.15 26.36 18.16
N TYR A 97 12.43 26.43 17.03
CA TYR A 97 11.05 25.98 16.89
C TYR A 97 10.98 24.63 16.16
N THR A 98 10.07 23.77 16.61
CA THR A 98 9.76 22.52 15.93
C THR A 98 8.83 22.81 14.75
N VAL A 99 9.26 22.44 13.56
CA VAL A 99 8.52 22.62 12.31
C VAL A 99 8.17 21.24 11.76
N TRP A 100 6.87 20.98 11.57
CA TRP A 100 6.40 19.82 10.83
C TRP A 100 5.67 20.29 9.57
N GLY A 101 5.87 19.58 8.46
CA GLY A 101 5.15 19.77 7.21
C GLY A 101 4.45 18.50 6.74
N THR A 102 3.26 18.61 6.18
CA THR A 102 2.58 17.52 5.46
C THR A 102 2.28 17.91 4.01
N LEU A 103 2.72 17.09 3.05
CA LEU A 103 2.46 17.27 1.62
C LEU A 103 1.06 16.73 1.28
N GLY A 104 0.26 17.52 0.58
CA GLY A 104 -1.09 17.14 0.19
C GLY A 104 -1.84 18.22 -0.57
N ASP A 105 -3.15 18.00 -0.66
CA ASP A 105 -4.11 18.95 -1.21
C ASP A 105 -4.90 19.52 -0.04
N PHE A 106 -4.97 20.84 0.04
CA PHE A 106 -5.56 21.55 1.15
C PHE A 106 -6.58 22.56 0.66
N THR A 107 -7.68 22.69 1.40
CA THR A 107 -8.67 23.74 1.20
C THR A 107 -8.73 24.64 2.41
N ASP A 108 -8.87 25.94 2.19
CA ASP A 108 -9.18 26.87 3.25
C ASP A 108 -10.67 26.76 3.61
N LEU A 109 -10.95 26.66 4.91
CA LEU A 109 -12.29 26.58 5.48
C LEU A 109 -12.69 27.87 6.21
N SER A 110 -11.82 28.89 6.23
CA SER A 110 -12.09 30.20 6.83
C SER A 110 -13.10 30.99 6.01
N ASP A 111 -13.98 31.73 6.70
CA ASP A 111 -14.83 32.78 6.10
C ASP A 111 -14.21 34.17 6.23
N ASP A 112 -13.18 34.29 7.07
CA ASP A 112 -12.45 35.54 7.32
C ASP A 112 -11.23 35.58 6.39
N PRO A 113 -11.10 36.59 5.49
CA PRO A 113 -9.97 36.69 4.56
C PRO A 113 -8.62 36.91 5.25
N ASP A 114 -8.62 37.38 6.50
CA ASP A 114 -7.41 37.58 7.29
C ASP A 114 -6.98 36.32 8.05
N GLN A 115 -7.81 35.27 8.04
CA GLN A 115 -7.52 33.98 8.65
C GLN A 115 -7.48 32.86 7.60
N ARG A 116 -6.57 31.90 7.80
CA ARG A 116 -6.49 30.70 6.98
C ARG A 116 -6.66 29.47 7.83
N ARG A 117 -7.66 28.64 7.52
CA ARG A 117 -7.99 27.39 8.22
C ARG A 117 -7.94 26.24 7.23
N TRP A 118 -6.72 25.80 6.96
CA TRP A 118 -6.48 24.74 6.00
C TRP A 118 -6.87 23.35 6.52
N ALA A 119 -7.60 22.61 5.72
CA ALA A 119 -7.96 21.21 5.95
C ALA A 119 -7.45 20.32 4.81
N ASP A 120 -7.00 19.11 5.15
CA ASP A 120 -6.55 18.10 4.19
C ASP A 120 -7.76 17.56 3.40
N MET A 121 -7.74 17.71 2.09
CA MET A 121 -8.82 17.25 1.20
C MET A 121 -8.93 15.71 1.12
N PHE A 122 -7.94 14.96 1.61
CA PHE A 122 -8.05 13.50 1.74
C PHE A 122 -8.83 13.06 2.99
N MET A 123 -9.14 13.96 3.93
CA MET A 123 -9.94 13.64 5.11
C MET A 123 -11.42 13.46 4.73
N PRO A 124 -12.05 12.32 5.06
CA PRO A 124 -13.48 12.14 4.86
C PRO A 124 -14.30 13.26 5.52
N GLY A 125 -15.21 13.89 4.76
CA GLY A 125 -16.04 14.99 5.23
C GLY A 125 -15.43 16.39 5.07
N THR A 126 -14.24 16.51 4.47
CA THR A 126 -13.70 17.82 4.08
C THR A 126 -14.29 18.23 2.74
N GLU A 127 -15.19 19.21 2.76
CA GLU A 127 -15.75 19.81 1.56
C GLU A 127 -15.17 21.23 1.38
N PRO A 128 -14.55 21.53 0.22
CA PRO A 128 -14.11 22.88 -0.08
C PRO A 128 -15.27 23.85 -0.07
N ARG A 129 -15.05 25.04 0.50
CA ARG A 129 -16.03 26.12 0.39
C ARG A 129 -16.03 26.69 -1.03
N ASN A 130 -17.18 27.20 -1.47
CA ASN A 130 -17.35 27.77 -2.81
C ASN A 130 -16.38 28.93 -3.12
N GLN A 131 -15.96 29.70 -2.11
CA GLN A 131 -15.02 30.81 -2.24
C GLN A 131 -13.70 30.56 -1.48
N GLY A 132 -13.49 29.35 -0.96
CA GLY A 132 -12.27 28.99 -0.24
C GLY A 132 -11.10 28.79 -1.21
N GLU A 133 -9.90 29.20 -0.81
CA GLU A 133 -8.69 28.90 -1.56
C GLU A 133 -8.41 27.39 -1.53
N ILE A 134 -8.10 26.81 -2.69
CA ILE A 134 -7.69 25.41 -2.81
C ILE A 134 -6.25 25.39 -3.31
N ARG A 135 -5.37 24.73 -2.56
CA ARG A 135 -3.99 24.49 -2.94
C ARG A 135 -3.74 23.00 -3.11
N ARG A 136 -3.18 22.62 -4.25
CA ARG A 136 -2.91 21.23 -4.58
C ARG A 136 -1.42 20.97 -4.61
N ASN A 137 -1.01 19.82 -4.10
CA ASN A 137 0.37 19.38 -4.05
C ASN A 137 1.28 20.44 -3.39
N VAL A 138 0.90 20.87 -2.19
CA VAL A 138 1.65 21.85 -1.37
C VAL A 138 1.93 21.29 0.01
N TRP A 139 2.85 21.92 0.73
CA TRP A 139 3.15 21.59 2.12
C TRP A 139 2.30 22.41 3.07
N ARG A 140 1.56 21.75 3.96
CA ARG A 140 0.94 22.37 5.13
C ARG A 140 1.93 22.38 6.28
N ILE A 141 2.30 23.55 6.76
CA ILE A 141 3.32 23.74 7.79
C ILE A 141 2.69 24.02 9.13
N PHE A 142 3.18 23.34 10.16
CA PHE A 142 2.82 23.50 11.56
C PHE A 142 4.08 23.86 12.33
N VAL A 143 3.98 24.88 13.17
CA VAL A 143 5.11 25.37 13.96
C VAL A 143 4.74 25.33 15.42
N SER A 144 5.66 24.86 16.27
CA SER A 144 5.49 24.88 17.71
C SER A 144 6.76 25.28 18.43
N LYS A 145 6.60 25.91 19.60
CA LYS A 145 7.68 26.22 20.54
C LYS A 145 7.59 25.29 21.74
N GLY A 146 8.75 24.84 22.22
CA GLY A 146 8.83 23.94 23.37
C GLY A 146 8.46 22.49 23.02
N SER A 147 8.47 21.64 24.05
CA SER A 147 8.03 20.24 23.97
C SER A 147 6.63 20.12 24.54
N ALA A 148 5.83 19.16 24.07
CA ALA A 148 4.50 18.87 24.63
C ALA A 148 4.51 18.54 26.14
N ALA A 149 5.68 18.23 26.70
CA ALA A 149 5.88 18.00 28.14
C ALA A 149 6.30 19.26 28.93
N SER A 150 6.35 20.42 28.28
CA SER A 150 6.81 21.70 28.85
C SER A 150 5.64 22.66 28.99
N ASP A 151 5.62 23.44 30.08
CA ASP A 151 4.59 24.46 30.31
C ASP A 151 4.61 25.58 29.24
N ASP A 152 5.76 25.80 28.60
CA ASP A 152 5.95 26.76 27.51
C ASP A 152 5.51 26.24 26.12
N PHE A 153 4.77 25.12 26.04
CA PHE A 153 4.33 24.57 24.76
C PHE A 153 3.30 25.46 24.06
N THR A 154 3.66 25.98 22.89
CA THR A 154 2.78 26.83 22.08
C THR A 154 2.76 26.33 20.64
N VAL A 155 1.56 26.20 20.07
CA VAL A 155 1.36 25.87 18.65
C VAL A 155 0.89 27.11 17.91
N PHE A 156 1.61 27.49 16.86
CA PHE A 156 1.25 28.62 16.03
C PHE A 156 0.31 28.17 14.91
N PRO A 157 -0.68 28.99 14.54
CA PRO A 157 -1.48 28.78 13.34
C PRO A 157 -0.58 28.60 12.11
N GLY A 158 -0.66 27.41 11.53
CA GLY A 158 0.11 27.04 10.35
C GLY A 158 -0.40 27.70 9.07
N ASP A 159 0.41 27.67 8.02
CA ASP A 159 0.00 28.06 6.65
C ASP A 159 0.46 27.01 5.61
N CYS A 160 0.02 27.13 4.37
CA CYS A 160 0.46 26.30 3.25
C CYS A 160 1.54 27.00 2.41
N THR A 161 2.47 26.24 1.86
CA THR A 161 3.37 26.71 0.80
C THR A 161 2.59 26.96 -0.49
N GLU A 162 3.23 27.60 -1.48
CA GLU A 162 2.63 27.81 -2.81
C GLU A 162 2.90 26.61 -3.72
N THR A 163 4.03 25.93 -3.52
CA THR A 163 4.41 24.74 -4.29
C THR A 163 4.84 23.57 -3.41
N ALA A 164 5.18 22.45 -4.04
CA ALA A 164 5.79 21.30 -3.39
C ALA A 164 7.30 21.48 -3.09
N ASP A 165 7.91 22.63 -3.40
CA ASP A 165 9.33 22.87 -3.11
C ASP A 165 9.57 22.93 -1.60
N ARG A 166 10.47 22.06 -1.12
CA ARG A 166 10.86 22.01 0.29
C ARG A 166 11.54 23.29 0.76
N ARG A 167 12.15 24.07 -0.14
CA ARG A 167 12.78 25.35 0.22
C ARG A 167 11.78 26.40 0.70
N GLU A 168 10.51 26.29 0.28
CA GLU A 168 9.46 27.18 0.76
C GLU A 168 9.07 26.91 2.22
N ILE A 169 9.32 25.70 2.73
CA ILE A 169 9.01 25.32 4.11
C ILE A 169 9.75 26.21 5.10
N ASP A 170 11.06 26.36 4.93
CA ASP A 170 11.89 27.16 5.82
C ASP A 170 11.49 28.63 5.80
N GLN A 171 11.21 29.17 4.61
CA GLN A 171 10.80 30.56 4.44
C GLN A 171 9.45 30.83 5.09
N LEU A 172 8.50 29.91 4.91
CA LEU A 172 7.17 30.02 5.49
C LEU A 172 7.20 29.88 7.01
N ALA A 173 7.95 28.90 7.53
CA ALA A 173 8.10 28.70 8.96
C ALA A 173 8.67 29.94 9.65
N ARG A 174 9.74 30.54 9.10
CA ARG A 174 10.32 31.78 9.64
C ARG A 174 9.33 32.94 9.61
N ARG A 175 8.51 33.06 8.57
CA ARG A 175 7.46 34.08 8.47
C ARG A 175 6.39 33.90 9.55
N ILE A 176 5.95 32.66 9.78
CA ILE A 176 5.01 32.34 10.85
C ILE A 176 5.63 32.68 12.21
N ILE A 177 6.87 32.24 12.47
CA ILE A 177 7.58 32.51 13.73
C ILE A 177 7.67 34.02 13.99
N ALA A 178 8.10 34.81 12.99
CA ALA A 178 8.22 36.25 13.12
C ALA A 178 6.89 36.94 13.47
N LYS A 179 5.78 36.50 12.87
CA LYS A 179 4.43 37.04 13.15
C LYS A 179 4.00 36.87 14.61
N TYR A 180 4.51 35.85 15.31
CA TYR A 180 4.13 35.53 16.68
C TYR A 180 5.26 35.81 17.70
N GLN A 181 6.31 36.53 17.30
CA GLN A 181 7.34 37.05 18.19
C GLN A 181 7.10 38.52 18.61
N GLU A 182 6.14 39.20 17.97
CA GLU A 182 5.63 40.53 18.37
C GLU A 182 4.60 40.41 19.51
#